data_AF-A0A3S5FHI1-F1
#
_entry.id   AF-A0A3S5FHI1-F1
#
_cell.length_a   1.000
_cell.length_b   1.000
_cell.length_c   1.000
_cell.angle_alpha   90.00
_cell.angle_beta   90.00
_cell.angle_gamma   90.00
#
_symmetry.space_group_name_H-M   'P 1'
#
loop_
_entity.id
_entity.type
_entity.pdbx_description
1 polymer ?
#
loop_
_entity_poly.entity_id
_entity_poly.type
_entity_poly.pdbx_seq_one_letter_code
_entity_poly.pdbx_strand_id
1 'polypeptide(L)' 'MTSLNQYNGLLLLANLDKAFDRGYISFLDTGKIVISEKLAEPEVLGINSKMRASLQRYHQEYLVFHREQGFRYSA' A
#
# COMPACT_ATOMS: atom_id res chain seq x y z
N MET A 1 14.24 -19.09 -16.24
CA MET A 1 12.80 -19.38 -16.07
C MET A 1 12.64 -20.11 -14.75
N THR A 2 11.69 -19.66 -13.90
CA THR A 2 11.27 -20.14 -12.56
C THR A 2 11.54 -19.05 -11.51
N SER A 3 10.59 -18.37 -10.89
CA SER A 3 9.15 -18.59 -10.77
C SER A 3 8.48 -17.22 -10.68
N LEU A 4 7.36 -17.06 -11.37
CA LEU A 4 6.45 -15.94 -11.19
C LEU A 4 6.02 -15.99 -9.72
N ASN A 5 6.54 -15.07 -8.89
CA ASN A 5 6.09 -14.90 -7.51
C ASN A 5 4.66 -14.34 -7.54
N GLN A 6 3.70 -15.19 -7.89
CA GLN A 6 2.26 -14.94 -7.88
C GLN A 6 1.73 -14.63 -6.46
N TYR A 7 2.61 -14.63 -5.46
CA TYR A 7 2.33 -14.36 -4.05
C TYR A 7 3.02 -13.09 -3.51
N ASN A 8 3.72 -12.31 -4.34
CA ASN A 8 4.38 -11.07 -3.89
C ASN A 8 3.49 -9.82 -3.98
N GLY A 9 2.25 -9.96 -4.45
CA GLY A 9 1.30 -8.86 -4.50
C GLY A 9 0.44 -8.80 -3.24
N LEU A 10 0.21 -7.60 -2.72
CA LEU A 10 -0.86 -7.38 -1.77
C LEU A 10 -2.19 -7.50 -2.53
N LEU A 11 -3.07 -8.41 -2.13
CA LEU A 11 -4.42 -8.49 -2.70
C LEU A 11 -5.24 -7.30 -2.20
N LEU A 12 -5.38 -6.29 -3.05
CA LEU A 12 -6.11 -5.07 -2.78
C LEU A 12 -7.39 -5.02 -3.62
N LEU A 13 -8.41 -4.33 -3.10
CA LEU A 13 -9.56 -3.94 -3.91
C LEU A 13 -9.10 -2.97 -5.01
N ALA A 14 -9.74 -2.98 -6.18
CA ALA A 14 -9.29 -2.24 -7.36
C ALA A 14 -9.14 -0.71 -7.14
N ASN A 15 -9.93 -0.14 -6.24
CA ASN A 15 -9.83 1.26 -5.80
C ASN A 15 -8.58 1.53 -4.96
N LEU A 16 -8.18 0.58 -4.11
CA LEU A 16 -6.97 0.64 -3.28
C LEU A 16 -5.72 0.40 -4.13
N ASP A 17 -5.79 -0.53 -5.07
CA ASP A 17 -4.68 -0.93 -5.96
C ASP A 17 -4.11 0.27 -6.72
N LYS A 18 -4.96 1.05 -7.39
CA LYS A 18 -4.53 2.27 -8.10
C LYS A 18 -3.96 3.35 -7.18
N ALA A 19 -4.46 3.46 -5.96
CA ALA A 19 -3.94 4.43 -4.98
C ALA A 19 -2.57 3.97 -4.44
N PHE A 20 -2.40 2.66 -4.26
CA PHE A 20 -1.17 2.02 -3.82
C PHE A 20 -0.08 2.16 -4.90
N ASP A 21 -0.34 1.75 -6.13
CA ASP A 21 0.61 1.84 -7.26
C ASP A 21 1.10 3.27 -7.53
N ARG A 22 0.25 4.26 -7.25
CA ARG A 22 0.58 5.69 -7.39
C ARG A 22 1.25 6.27 -6.13
N GLY A 23 1.51 5.47 -5.11
CA GLY A 23 2.16 5.90 -3.87
C GLY A 23 1.30 6.83 -3.02
N TYR A 24 -0.02 6.85 -3.22
CA TYR A 24 -0.95 7.63 -2.40
C TYR A 24 -1.35 6.93 -1.12
N ILE A 25 -1.28 5.60 -1.10
CA ILE A 25 -1.41 4.81 0.12
C ILE A 25 -0.26 3.81 0.22
N SER A 26 0.05 3.39 1.44
CA SER A 26 0.91 2.24 1.72
C SER A 26 0.45 1.61 3.03
N PHE A 27 1.19 0.61 3.52
CA PHE A 27 0.93 -0.01 4.81
C PHE A 27 2.21 -0.01 5.64
N LEU A 28 2.09 0.28 6.93
CA LEU A 28 3.15 0.04 7.91
C LEU A 28 3.31 -1.46 8.14
N ASP A 29 4.41 -1.85 8.77
CA ASP A 29 4.70 -3.25 9.06
C ASP A 29 3.66 -3.90 9.98
N THR A 30 2.96 -3.07 10.76
CA THR A 30 1.81 -3.44 11.60
C THR A 30 0.52 -3.73 10.82
N GLY A 31 0.52 -3.52 9.51
CA GLY A 31 -0.65 -3.60 8.64
C GLY A 31 -1.52 -2.35 8.64
N LYS A 32 -1.21 -1.34 9.46
CA LYS A 32 -1.95 -0.06 9.45
C LYS A 32 -1.72 0.68 8.14
N ILE A 33 -2.80 1.14 7.51
CA ILE A 33 -2.69 1.97 6.30
C ILE A 33 -2.02 3.32 6.62
N VAL A 34 -1.22 3.80 5.67
CA VAL A 34 -0.69 5.15 5.65
C VAL A 34 -1.24 5.82 4.39
N ILE A 35 -1.78 7.02 4.57
CA ILE A 35 -2.39 7.79 3.48
C ILE A 35 -1.53 9.02 3.26
N SER A 36 -1.13 9.24 2.01
CA SER A 36 -0.40 10.45 1.59
C SER A 36 -1.30 11.67 1.70
N GLU A 37 -0.77 12.78 2.19
CA GLU A 37 -1.45 14.07 2.21
C GLU A 37 -1.78 14.58 0.80
N LYS A 38 -1.15 14.02 -0.24
CA LYS A 38 -1.42 14.34 -1.65
C LYS A 38 -2.66 13.63 -2.20
N LEU A 39 -3.28 12.72 -1.45
CA LEU A 39 -4.55 12.10 -1.80
C LEU A 39 -5.70 12.95 -1.24
N ALA A 40 -6.27 13.80 -2.08
CA ALA A 40 -7.48 14.54 -1.73
C ALA A 40 -8.66 13.58 -1.56
N GLU A 41 -9.43 13.76 -0.49
CA GLU A 41 -10.69 13.04 -0.23
C GLU A 41 -10.58 11.50 -0.30
N PRO A 42 -9.72 10.86 0.51
CA PRO A 42 -9.54 9.40 0.51
C PRO A 42 -10.86 8.64 0.74
N GLU A 43 -11.78 9.23 1.48
CA GLU A 43 -13.13 8.71 1.78
C GLU A 43 -13.94 8.41 0.50
N VAL A 44 -13.78 9.18 -0.58
CA VAL A 44 -14.49 8.99 -1.87
C VAL A 44 -14.04 7.69 -2.55
N LEU A 45 -12.79 7.29 -2.32
CA LEU A 45 -12.25 6.00 -2.75
C LEU A 45 -12.55 4.89 -1.74
N GLY A 46 -13.31 5.17 -0.68
CA GLY A 46 -13.58 4.26 0.42
C GLY A 46 -12.36 4.03 1.31
N ILE A 47 -11.34 4.87 1.27
CA ILE A 47 -10.09 4.74 2.02
C ILE A 47 -10.23 5.51 3.34
N ASN A 48 -9.95 4.85 4.47
CA ASN A 48 -9.93 5.52 5.77
C ASN A 48 -8.70 5.11 6.59
N SER A 49 -8.27 5.97 7.51
CA SER A 49 -7.06 5.80 8.34
C SER A 49 -7.13 4.66 9.36
N LYS A 50 -8.31 4.05 9.55
CA LYS A 50 -8.51 2.89 10.44
C LYS A 50 -8.32 1.56 9.72
N MET A 51 -8.20 1.57 8.39
CA MET A 51 -7.99 0.35 7.61
C MET A 51 -6.69 -0.37 7.99
N ARG A 52 -6.78 -1.70 7.95
CA ARG A 52 -5.66 -2.59 8.21
C ARG A 52 -5.64 -3.72 7.20
N ALA A 53 -4.43 -4.09 6.78
CA ALA A 53 -4.19 -5.29 6.00
C ALA A 53 -3.54 -6.37 6.88
N SER A 54 -3.94 -7.62 6.72
CA SER A 54 -3.24 -8.75 7.31
C SER A 54 -1.97 -9.03 6.51
N LEU A 55 -0.82 -8.69 7.09
CA LEU A 55 0.47 -8.83 6.45
C LEU A 55 1.19 -10.11 6.89
N GLN A 56 1.81 -10.79 5.93
CA GLN A 56 2.75 -11.87 6.17
C GLN A 56 4.17 -11.33 6.17
N ARG A 57 5.11 -12.08 6.76
CA ARG A 57 6.51 -11.65 6.88
C ARG A 57 7.15 -11.29 5.53
N TYR A 58 6.80 -12.00 4.46
CA TYR A 58 7.34 -11.74 3.12
C TYR A 58 6.80 -10.47 2.46
N HIS A 59 5.66 -9.90 2.92
CA HIS A 59 5.19 -8.60 2.43
C HIS A 59 6.04 -7.43 2.94
N GLN A 60 6.81 -7.63 4.02
CA GLN A 60 7.49 -6.56 4.73
C GLN A 60 8.58 -5.92 3.86
N GLU A 61 9.43 -6.73 3.25
CA GLU A 61 10.50 -6.24 2.35
C GLU A 61 9.93 -5.45 1.17
N TYR A 62 8.83 -5.94 0.58
CA TYR A 62 8.13 -5.25 -0.50
C TYR A 62 7.55 -3.91 -0.05
N LEU A 63 6.90 -3.87 1.13
CA LEU A 63 6.29 -2.65 1.65
C LEU A 63 7.33 -1.62 2.09
N VAL A 64 8.47 -2.04 2.64
CA VAL A 64 9.61 -1.15 2.93
C VAL A 64 10.08 -0.50 1.64
N PHE A 65 10.38 -1.30 0.60
CA PHE A 65 10.81 -0.79 -0.69
C PHE A 65 9.77 0.17 -1.31
N HIS A 66 8.49 -0.19 -1.27
CA HIS A 66 7.41 0.66 -1.74
C HIS A 66 7.37 2.02 -1.02
N ARG A 67 7.55 2.03 0.31
CA ARG A 67 7.59 3.26 1.12
C ARG A 67 8.82 4.11 0.85
N GLU A 68 9.96 3.51 0.54
CA GLU A 68 11.20 4.25 0.29
C GLU A 68 11.27 4.85 -1.12
N GLN A 69 10.73 4.14 -2.11
CA GLN A 69 10.90 4.51 -3.53
C GLN A 69 9.64 5.10 -4.18
N GLY A 70 8.45 4.65 -3.76
CA GLY A 70 7.19 4.96 -4.45
C GLY A 70 6.24 5.84 -3.65
N PHE A 71 6.31 5.81 -2.31
CA PHE A 71 5.36 6.53 -1.48
C PHE A 71 5.59 8.04 -1.48
N ARG A 72 4.51 8.79 -1.66
CA ARG A 72 4.55 10.25 -1.76
C ARG A 72 4.37 10.87 -0.39
N TYR A 73 5.47 11.11 0.31
CA TYR A 73 5.48 11.92 1.52
C TYR A 73 5.09 13.38 1.23
N SER A 74 4.63 14.09 2.27
CA SER A 74 4.61 15.54 2.25
C SER A 74 6.04 16.07 2.14
N ALA A 75 6.21 17.12 1.33
CA ALA A 75 7.49 17.82 1.15
C ALA A 75 7.55 19.00 2.12
#